data_AF-A0A0F4I452-F1
#
_entry.id   AF-A0A0F4I452-F1
#
_cell.length_a   1.000
_cell.length_b   1.000
_cell.length_c   1.000
_cell.angle_alpha   90.00
_cell.angle_beta   90.00
_cell.angle_gamma   90.00
#
_symmetry.space_group_name_H-M   'P 1'
#
loop_
_entity.id
_entity.type
_entity.pdbx_description
1 polymer ?
#
loop_
_entity_poly.entity_id
_entity_poly.type
_entity_poly.pdbx_seq_one_letter_code
_entity_poly.pdbx_strand_id
1 'polypeptide(L)' 'LITGGTGALGRLVAAHFITTHGVRNILLTSRRGPDTEGAAALQEELTALGATVTVAACDAADRDALAALLTS' A
#
# COMPACT_ATOMS: atom_id res chain seq x y z
N LEU A 1 6.11 2.86 2.72
CA LEU A 1 4.78 3.51 2.71
C LEU A 1 4.55 4.17 1.35
N ILE A 2 3.42 3.92 0.71
CA ILE A 2 2.98 4.60 -0.52
C ILE A 2 1.58 5.17 -0.28
N THR A 3 1.46 6.50 -0.28
CA THR A 3 0.17 7.21 -0.18
C THR A 3 -0.55 7.22 -1.51
N GLY A 4 -1.88 7.03 -1.52
CA GLY A 4 -2.62 6.77 -2.75
C GLY A 4 -2.24 5.43 -3.38
N GLY A 5 -1.69 4.50 -2.60
CA GLY A 5 -1.07 3.26 -3.06
C GLY A 5 -2.02 2.31 -3.78
N THR A 6 -3.33 2.43 -3.56
CA THR A 6 -4.36 1.63 -4.26
C THR A 6 -4.78 2.23 -5.62
N GLY A 7 -4.30 3.42 -5.99
CA GLY A 7 -4.54 4.03 -7.30
C GLY A 7 -3.59 3.52 -8.38
N ALA A 8 -3.90 3.79 -9.67
CA ALA A 8 -3.19 3.21 -10.81
C ALA A 8 -1.65 3.36 -10.74
N LEU A 9 -1.14 4.56 -10.45
CA LEU A 9 0.30 4.79 -10.34
C LEU A 9 0.90 4.13 -9.09
N GLY A 10 0.17 4.12 -7.97
CA GLY A 10 0.61 3.47 -6.74
C GLY A 10 0.88 1.98 -6.93
N ARG A 11 0.05 1.30 -7.71
CA ARG A 11 0.22 -0.12 -8.07
C ARG A 11 1.51 -0.35 -8.86
N LEU A 12 1.73 0.45 -9.90
CA LEU A 12 2.92 0.34 -10.75
C LEU A 12 4.21 0.62 -9.96
N VAL A 13 4.20 1.65 -9.11
CA VAL A 13 5.35 1.99 -8.26
C VAL A 13 5.62 0.88 -7.24
N ALA A 14 4.59 0.32 -6.60
CA ALA A 14 4.74 -0.78 -5.67
C ALA A 14 5.38 -2.01 -6.34
N ALA A 15 4.86 -2.43 -7.49
CA ALA A 15 5.40 -3.55 -8.25
C ALA A 15 6.86 -3.31 -8.68
N HIS A 16 7.19 -2.08 -9.11
CA HIS A 16 8.55 -1.71 -9.48
C HIS A 16 9.51 -1.77 -8.28
N PHE A 17 9.10 -1.28 -7.11
CA PHE A 17 9.91 -1.36 -5.90
C PHE A 17 10.18 -2.80 -5.46
N ILE A 18 9.20 -3.68 -5.59
CA ILE A 18 9.39 -5.10 -5.25
C ILE A 18 10.35 -5.77 -6.24
N THR A 19 10.06 -5.65 -7.54
CA THR A 19 10.76 -6.42 -8.58
C THR A 19 12.14 -5.85 -8.94
N THR A 20 12.29 -4.52 -8.97
CA THR A 20 13.52 -3.85 -9.40
C THR A 20 14.41 -3.48 -8.22
N HIS A 21 13.82 -3.09 -7.09
CA HIS A 21 14.57 -2.63 -5.92
C HIS A 21 14.58 -3.63 -4.76
N GLY A 22 13.90 -4.77 -4.89
CA GLY A 22 13.91 -5.83 -3.87
C GLY A 22 13.19 -5.46 -2.57
N VAL A 23 12.31 -4.46 -2.57
CA VAL A 23 11.53 -4.06 -1.38
C VAL A 23 10.60 -5.20 -0.98
N ARG A 24 10.66 -5.62 0.28
CA ARG A 24 9.89 -6.76 0.80
C ARG A 24 8.72 -6.40 1.70
N ASN A 25 8.68 -5.18 2.24
CA ASN A 25 7.60 -4.73 3.11
C ASN A 25 6.99 -3.46 2.52
N ILE A 26 5.75 -3.55 2.04
CA ILE A 26 5.03 -2.42 1.46
C ILE A 26 3.75 -2.15 2.23
N LEU A 27 3.67 -0.95 2.80
CA LEU A 27 2.43 -0.37 3.30
C LEU A 27 1.82 0.52 2.21
N LEU A 28 0.65 0.14 1.70
CA LEU A 28 -0.17 0.93 0.80
C LEU A 28 -1.27 1.61 1.61
N THR A 29 -1.43 2.92 1.43
CA THR A 29 -2.52 3.64 2.09
C THR A 29 -3.36 4.45 1.11
N SER A 30 -4.65 4.51 1.39
CA SER A 30 -5.62 5.40 0.79
C SER A 30 -6.77 5.60 1.77
N ARG A 31 -7.64 6.60 1.55
CA ARG A 31 -8.77 6.87 2.44
C ARG A 31 -9.71 5.66 2.63
N ARG A 32 -9.92 4.87 1.57
CA ARG A 32 -10.75 3.66 1.61
C ARG A 32 -9.97 2.40 2.00
N GLY A 33 -8.65 2.39 1.82
CA GLY A 33 -7.81 1.25 2.18
C GLY A 33 -8.31 -0.06 1.57
N PRO A 34 -8.51 -1.13 2.38
CA PRO A 34 -9.07 -2.41 1.95
C PRO A 34 -10.43 -2.32 1.24
N ASP A 35 -11.24 -1.30 1.54
CA ASP A 35 -12.55 -1.09 0.91
C ASP A 35 -12.44 -0.44 -0.48
N THR A 36 -11.22 -0.19 -0.98
CA THR A 36 -11.03 0.22 -2.37
C THR A 36 -11.32 -0.97 -3.28
N GLU A 37 -12.13 -0.76 -4.32
CA GLU A 37 -12.33 -1.75 -5.37
C GLU A 37 -10.99 -2.30 -5.91
N GLY A 38 -10.85 -3.62 -5.90
CA GLY A 38 -9.63 -4.30 -6.33
C GLY A 38 -8.43 -4.17 -5.38
N ALA A 39 -8.62 -3.77 -4.11
CA ALA A 39 -7.56 -3.77 -3.10
C ALA A 39 -7.08 -5.18 -2.74
N ALA A 40 -7.99 -6.15 -2.60
CA ALA A 40 -7.64 -7.53 -2.31
C ALA A 40 -6.79 -8.15 -3.43
N ALA A 41 -7.22 -7.98 -4.69
CA ALA A 41 -6.48 -8.44 -5.86
C ALA A 41 -5.09 -7.78 -5.95
N LEU A 42 -4.98 -6.49 -5.64
CA LEU A 42 -3.69 -5.79 -5.58
C LEU A 42 -2.75 -6.40 -4.53
N GLN A 43 -3.29 -6.66 -3.34
CA GLN A 43 -2.52 -7.21 -2.24
C GLN A 43 -2.01 -8.60 -2.62
N GLU A 44 -2.85 -9.44 -3.22
CA GLU A 44 -2.47 -10.76 -3.71
C GLU A 44 -1.40 -10.69 -4.81
N GLU A 45 -1.58 -9.85 -5.83
CA GLU A 45 -0.63 -9.65 -6.93
C GLU A 45 0.76 -9.25 -6.40
N LEU A 46 0.82 -8.23 -5.56
CA LEU A 46 2.08 -7.75 -4.99
C LEU A 46 2.69 -8.75 -4.00
N THR A 47 1.86 -9.54 -3.30
CA THR A 47 2.34 -10.62 -2.43
C THR A 47 2.96 -11.76 -3.24
N ALA A 48 2.39 -12.10 -4.40
CA ALA A 48 2.94 -13.09 -5.33
C ALA A 48 4.30 -12.66 -5.92
N LEU A 49 4.58 -11.35 -5.97
CA LEU A 49 5.92 -10.82 -6.30
C LEU A 49 6.95 -10.98 -5.16
N GLY A 50 6.54 -11.54 -4.01
CA GLY A 50 7.40 -11.88 -2.89
C GLY A 50 7.57 -10.74 -1.87
N ALA A 51 6.56 -9.90 -1.70
CA ALA A 51 6.52 -8.88 -0.65
C ALA A 51 5.41 -9.16 0.36
N THR A 52 5.61 -8.75 1.61
CA THR A 52 4.54 -8.58 2.59
C THR A 52 3.87 -7.24 2.34
N VAL A 53 2.57 -7.28 2.05
CA VAL A 53 1.80 -6.10 1.64
C VAL A 53 0.69 -5.84 2.65
N THR A 54 0.70 -4.66 3.24
CA THR A 54 -0.37 -4.16 4.12
C THR A 54 -1.14 -3.07 3.40
N VAL A 55 -2.46 -3.20 3.33
CA VAL A 55 -3.34 -2.15 2.82
C VAL A 55 -4.08 -1.54 4.01
N ALA A 56 -3.91 -0.24 4.23
CA ALA A 56 -4.51 0.46 5.36
C ALA A 56 -5.38 1.64 4.90
N ALA A 57 -6.53 1.80 5.55
CA ALA A 57 -7.35 2.99 5.42
C ALA A 57 -6.71 4.12 6.25
N CYS A 58 -6.28 5.19 5.60
CA CYS A 58 -5.79 6.40 6.26
C CYS A 58 -5.94 7.60 5.33
N ASP A 59 -6.35 8.73 5.88
CA ASP A 59 -6.17 10.03 5.23
C ASP A 59 -4.77 10.54 5.56
N ALA A 60 -3.94 10.79 4.54
CA ALA A 60 -2.58 11.29 4.74
C ALA A 60 -2.56 12.76 5.21
N ALA A 61 -3.68 13.48 5.08
CA ALA A 61 -3.83 14.83 5.60
C ALA A 61 -4.18 14.85 7.11
N ASP A 62 -4.64 13.73 7.67
CA ASP A 62 -4.87 13.57 9.10
C ASP A 62 -3.56 13.18 9.79
N ARG A 63 -2.98 14.13 10.52
CA ARG A 63 -1.70 13.96 11.22
C ARG A 63 -1.75 12.84 12.24
N ASP A 64 -2.82 12.75 13.03
CA ASP A 64 -2.89 11.82 14.15
C ASP A 64 -3.17 10.40 13.64
N ALA A 65 -4.03 10.26 12.64
CA ALA A 65 -4.25 8.98 11.97
C ALA A 65 -2.97 8.46 11.28
N LEU A 66 -2.23 9.33 10.59
CA LEU A 66 -0.98 8.95 9.95
C LEU A 66 0.10 8.56 10.98
N ALA A 67 0.18 9.28 12.11
CA ALA A 67 1.09 8.95 13.20
C ALA A 67 0.76 7.56 13.78
N ALA A 68 -0.52 7.28 14.05
CA ALA A 68 -0.96 5.97 14.55
C ALA A 68 -0.62 4.84 13.57
N LEU A 69 -0.86 5.05 12.27
CA LEU A 69 -0.53 4.07 11.22
C LEU A 69 0.99 3.79 11.14
N LEU A 70 1.84 4.80 11.33
CA LEU A 70 3.29 4.60 11.28
C LEU A 70 3.83 3.81 12.48
N THR A 71 3.03 3.67 13.54
CA THR A 71 3.38 2.91 14.75
C THR A 71 2.71 1.54 14.85
N SER A 72 1.95 1.13 13.83
CA SER A 72 1.24 -0.16 13.80
C SER A 72 2.15 -1.33 13.45
#